data_AF-A0A5N4DZY8-F1
#
_entry.id   AF-A0A5N4DZY8-F1
#
_cell.length_a   1.000
_cell.length_b   1.000
_cell.length_c   1.000
_cell.angle_alpha   90.00
_cell.angle_beta   90.00
_cell.angle_gamma   90.00
#
_symmetry.space_group_name_H-M   'P 1'
#
loop_
_entity.id
_entity.type
_entity.pdbx_description
1 polymer ?
#
loop_
_entity_poly.entity_id
_entity_poly.type
_entity_poly.pdbx_seq_one_letter_code
_entity_poly.pdbx_strand_id
1 'polypeptide(L)'
;MLSELGETGAFGRSSALKRVAGVILPPEGKTQNACSPSTSFRKSKNSETWLALVERGGCTFTQKIKVAVGKGASGVIIYNFPGTGNQVFPMSHQAFEDIVVVMIGNLRGMEILHLIQKGVHVTAMIEVGRKHIIWMNHYFVSFVIVTTATLVYFIFYHIRRLWVARIRNRRWQRLTTDLKQAFGQLQIRVLKEGDEEVSPNGDSCVVCFELYKPNDTVRILTCKHFFHKNCIDPWILSHGTCPMCKCDILKALGIQVDVEDGTESLQVLMSNELPGNLLPSEEGANNEPPPAAARSDKVTHVEEEGHPASQTHGQSTSVGAGVHPPP
;
A
#
# COMPACT_ATOMS: atom_id res chain seq x y z
N MET A 1 10.33 -38.24 -46.03
CA MET A 1 9.33 -37.78 -45.04
C MET A 1 10.06 -36.86 -44.08
N LEU A 2 9.75 -35.57 -44.05
CA LEU A 2 10.29 -34.65 -43.05
C LEU A 2 9.34 -34.65 -41.86
N SER A 3 9.87 -34.88 -40.66
CA SER A 3 9.12 -34.85 -39.41
C SER A 3 9.87 -33.94 -38.45
N GLU A 4 9.17 -32.93 -37.91
CA GLU A 4 9.71 -32.00 -36.94
C GLU A 4 8.86 -32.06 -35.67
N LEU A 5 9.52 -32.15 -34.51
CA LEU A 5 8.88 -32.21 -33.20
C LEU A 5 9.32 -30.98 -32.39
N GLY A 6 8.37 -30.29 -31.76
CA GLY A 6 8.68 -29.16 -30.88
C GLY A 6 7.51 -28.74 -30.00
N GLU A 7 7.83 -28.29 -28.78
CA GLU A 7 6.88 -27.66 -27.85
C GLU A 7 6.49 -26.24 -28.35
N THR A 8 5.78 -26.15 -29.48
CA THR A 8 5.38 -24.88 -30.09
C THR A 8 3.86 -24.69 -30.10
N GLY A 9 3.43 -23.51 -29.69
CA GLY A 9 2.01 -23.14 -29.63
C GLY A 9 1.39 -23.16 -28.23
N ALA A 10 0.13 -22.75 -28.15
CA ALA A 10 -0.65 -22.67 -26.91
C ALA A 10 -2.09 -23.11 -27.14
N PHE A 11 -2.63 -23.95 -26.25
CA PHE A 11 -4.04 -24.34 -26.28
C PHE A 11 -4.95 -23.12 -26.00
N GLY A 12 -6.11 -23.10 -26.63
CA GLY A 12 -7.19 -22.18 -26.26
C GLY A 12 -7.71 -22.48 -24.85
N ARG A 13 -8.15 -21.45 -24.13
CA ARG A 13 -8.59 -21.56 -22.72
C ARG A 13 -9.77 -22.51 -22.52
N SER A 14 -10.58 -22.69 -23.57
CA SER A 14 -11.78 -23.54 -23.60
C SER A 14 -11.62 -24.72 -24.57
N SER A 15 -10.39 -25.07 -24.93
CA SER A 15 -10.06 -26.22 -25.79
C SER A 15 -10.17 -27.52 -25.00
N ALA A 16 -10.55 -28.61 -25.67
CA ALA A 16 -10.27 -29.94 -25.14
C ALA A 16 -8.75 -30.12 -24.99
N LEU A 17 -8.31 -30.65 -23.84
CA LEU A 17 -6.91 -30.97 -23.56
C LEU A 17 -6.68 -32.46 -23.81
N LYS A 18 -6.61 -32.85 -25.08
CA LYS A 18 -6.35 -34.22 -25.53
C LYS A 18 -5.39 -34.25 -26.72
N ARG A 19 -4.88 -35.45 -27.01
CA ARG A 19 -4.13 -35.72 -28.24
C ARG A 19 -5.08 -35.68 -29.45
N VAL A 20 -4.67 -35.06 -30.55
CA VAL A 20 -5.33 -35.19 -31.86
C VAL A 20 -4.28 -35.25 -32.96
N ALA A 21 -4.55 -36.01 -34.03
CA ALA A 21 -3.70 -36.06 -35.21
C ALA A 21 -4.55 -36.02 -36.48
N GLY A 22 -4.02 -35.44 -37.55
CA GLY A 22 -4.71 -35.38 -38.84
C GLY A 22 -3.97 -34.59 -39.91
N VAL A 23 -4.44 -34.72 -41.15
CA VAL A 23 -3.93 -33.92 -42.28
C VAL A 23 -4.33 -32.45 -42.07
N ILE A 24 -3.40 -31.53 -42.29
CA ILE A 24 -3.65 -30.10 -42.16
C ILE A 24 -4.30 -29.58 -43.44
N LEU A 25 -5.47 -28.94 -43.33
CA LEU A 25 -6.18 -28.33 -44.46
C LEU A 25 -6.42 -26.82 -44.20
N PRO A 26 -5.91 -25.93 -45.06
CA PRO A 26 -6.24 -24.50 -45.04
C PRO A 26 -7.58 -24.22 -45.77
N PRO A 27 -8.21 -23.06 -45.52
CA PRO A 27 -9.26 -22.51 -46.37
C PRO A 27 -8.89 -22.46 -47.85
N GLU A 28 -9.85 -22.80 -48.72
CA GLU A 28 -9.68 -22.60 -50.15
C GLU A 28 -9.77 -21.11 -50.53
N GLY A 29 -8.98 -20.71 -51.52
CA GLY A 29 -8.92 -19.33 -52.02
C GLY A 29 -7.88 -18.46 -51.33
N LYS A 30 -7.95 -17.14 -51.56
CA LYS A 30 -6.94 -16.17 -51.06
C LYS A 30 -7.10 -15.85 -49.57
N THR A 31 -8.31 -15.96 -49.03
CA THR A 31 -8.65 -15.56 -47.65
C THR A 31 -8.49 -16.72 -46.68
N GLN A 32 -7.39 -16.71 -45.91
CA GLN A 32 -7.05 -17.80 -44.98
C GLN A 32 -7.70 -17.67 -43.59
N ASN A 33 -8.52 -16.65 -43.38
CA ASN A 33 -9.07 -16.28 -42.08
C ASN A 33 -10.37 -17.02 -41.67
N ALA A 34 -10.97 -17.83 -42.56
CA ALA A 34 -12.20 -18.61 -42.32
C ALA A 34 -13.36 -17.86 -41.62
N CYS A 35 -13.55 -16.57 -41.92
CA CYS A 35 -14.61 -15.78 -41.29
C CYS A 35 -16.01 -16.01 -41.91
N SER A 36 -16.08 -16.46 -43.16
CA SER A 36 -17.35 -16.74 -43.86
C SER A 36 -17.87 -18.16 -43.59
N PRO A 37 -19.17 -18.36 -43.33
CA PRO A 37 -19.80 -19.69 -43.31
C PRO A 37 -19.66 -20.48 -44.62
N SER A 38 -19.44 -19.78 -45.75
CA SER A 38 -19.21 -20.39 -47.06
C SER A 38 -17.78 -20.89 -47.28
N THR A 39 -16.82 -20.61 -46.39
CA THR A 39 -15.44 -21.07 -46.53
C THR A 39 -15.37 -22.60 -46.62
N SER A 40 -14.78 -23.11 -47.70
CA SER A 40 -14.52 -24.54 -47.94
C SER A 40 -13.09 -24.93 -47.53
N PHE A 41 -12.90 -26.22 -47.30
CA PHE A 41 -11.61 -26.86 -47.02
C PHE A 41 -11.49 -28.08 -47.92
N ARG A 42 -10.35 -28.25 -48.60
CA ARG A 42 -10.16 -29.31 -49.60
C ARG A 42 -9.91 -30.67 -48.95
N LYS A 43 -10.98 -31.38 -48.61
CA LYS A 43 -10.88 -32.75 -48.07
C LYS A 43 -10.45 -33.75 -49.14
N SER A 44 -9.55 -34.67 -48.77
CA SER A 44 -9.33 -35.91 -49.52
C SER A 44 -10.43 -36.92 -49.19
N LYS A 45 -10.83 -37.75 -50.16
CA LYS A 45 -11.88 -38.78 -49.97
C LYS A 45 -11.52 -39.86 -48.94
N ASN A 46 -10.25 -39.98 -48.57
CA ASN A 46 -9.73 -41.04 -47.70
C ASN A 46 -9.23 -40.52 -46.34
N SER A 47 -9.55 -39.28 -45.95
CA SER A 47 -9.07 -38.66 -44.71
C SER A 47 -10.20 -38.44 -43.72
N GLU A 48 -10.41 -39.41 -42.82
CA GLU A 48 -11.42 -39.32 -41.75
C GLU A 48 -11.08 -38.22 -40.73
N THR A 49 -9.80 -38.04 -40.40
CA THR A 49 -9.32 -37.03 -39.43
C THR A 49 -8.47 -35.96 -40.09
N TRP A 50 -8.83 -34.69 -39.86
CA TRP A 50 -8.13 -33.53 -40.41
C TRP A 50 -8.21 -32.32 -39.47
N LEU A 51 -7.21 -31.44 -39.59
CA LEU A 51 -7.03 -30.25 -38.76
C LEU A 51 -7.12 -29.00 -39.63
N ALA A 52 -7.95 -28.03 -39.24
CA ALA A 52 -8.08 -26.78 -39.97
C ALA A 52 -6.93 -25.83 -39.65
N LEU A 53 -6.24 -25.28 -40.65
CA LEU A 53 -5.23 -24.22 -40.48
C LEU A 53 -5.84 -22.87 -40.84
N VAL A 54 -5.98 -21.96 -39.87
CA VAL A 54 -6.71 -20.70 -40.05
C VAL A 54 -5.87 -19.50 -39.60
N GLU A 55 -5.87 -18.43 -40.39
CA GLU A 55 -5.20 -17.17 -40.06
C GLU A 55 -5.98 -16.38 -38.99
N ARG A 56 -5.27 -15.82 -38.01
CA ARG A 56 -5.83 -14.83 -37.07
C ARG A 56 -6.10 -13.48 -37.76
N GLY A 57 -7.30 -12.93 -37.52
CA GLY A 57 -7.72 -11.61 -38.02
C GLY A 57 -9.12 -11.62 -38.62
N GLY A 58 -9.71 -10.44 -38.86
CA GLY A 58 -11.02 -10.25 -39.51
C GLY A 58 -12.26 -10.65 -38.71
N CYS A 59 -12.18 -11.65 -37.82
CA CYS A 59 -13.27 -12.11 -36.97
C CYS A 59 -12.76 -12.80 -35.69
N THR A 60 -13.67 -13.10 -34.76
CA THR A 60 -13.36 -13.72 -33.46
C THR A 60 -12.85 -15.16 -33.60
N PHE A 61 -12.10 -15.65 -32.60
CA PHE A 61 -11.67 -17.05 -32.54
C PHE A 61 -12.86 -18.01 -32.58
N THR A 62 -13.91 -17.74 -31.80
CA THR A 62 -15.15 -18.54 -31.80
C THR A 62 -15.76 -18.69 -33.20
N GLN A 63 -15.82 -17.62 -33.99
CA GLN A 63 -16.38 -17.68 -35.35
C GLN A 63 -15.53 -18.58 -36.27
N LYS A 64 -14.20 -18.46 -36.22
CA LYS A 64 -13.27 -19.29 -37.00
C LYS A 64 -13.41 -20.77 -36.67
N ILE A 65 -13.45 -21.08 -35.38
CA ILE A 65 -13.61 -22.45 -34.87
C ILE A 65 -14.97 -23.00 -35.31
N LYS A 66 -16.06 -22.22 -35.17
CA LYS A 66 -17.41 -22.60 -35.62
C LYS A 66 -17.46 -22.93 -37.12
N VAL A 67 -16.77 -22.17 -37.97
CA VAL A 67 -16.69 -22.45 -39.42
C VAL A 67 -15.94 -23.76 -39.68
N ALA A 68 -14.76 -23.95 -39.08
CA ALA A 68 -13.96 -25.17 -39.27
C ALA A 68 -14.67 -26.44 -38.75
N VAL A 69 -15.20 -26.38 -37.52
CA VAL A 69 -15.96 -27.47 -36.89
C VAL A 69 -17.27 -27.73 -37.64
N GLY A 70 -17.93 -26.70 -38.16
CA GLY A 70 -19.10 -26.82 -39.03
C GLY A 70 -18.81 -27.45 -40.41
N LYS A 71 -17.54 -27.56 -40.82
CA LYS A 71 -17.10 -28.40 -41.95
C LYS A 71 -16.55 -29.77 -41.49
N GLY A 72 -16.64 -30.09 -40.19
CA GLY A 72 -16.23 -31.37 -39.60
C GLY A 72 -14.72 -31.51 -39.40
N ALA A 73 -14.02 -30.46 -38.97
CA ALA A 73 -12.61 -30.54 -38.53
C ALA A 73 -12.49 -31.23 -37.16
N SER A 74 -11.51 -32.11 -37.00
CA SER A 74 -11.21 -32.79 -35.72
C SER A 74 -10.43 -31.89 -34.73
N GLY A 75 -9.88 -30.79 -35.23
CA GLY A 75 -9.17 -29.77 -34.45
C GLY A 75 -8.86 -28.54 -35.29
N VAL A 76 -8.50 -27.43 -34.64
CA VAL A 76 -8.28 -26.13 -35.28
C VAL A 76 -6.95 -25.52 -34.82
N ILE A 77 -6.07 -25.26 -35.79
CA ILE A 77 -4.77 -24.60 -35.63
C ILE A 77 -4.93 -23.15 -36.11
N ILE A 78 -4.88 -22.18 -35.20
CA ILE A 78 -4.98 -20.76 -35.54
C ILE A 78 -3.58 -20.14 -35.51
N TYR A 79 -3.04 -19.76 -36.67
CA TYR A 79 -1.74 -19.09 -36.70
C TYR A 79 -1.87 -17.58 -36.53
N ASN A 80 -0.90 -16.97 -35.84
CA ASN A 80 -0.93 -15.56 -35.49
C ASN A 80 -0.76 -14.65 -36.73
N PHE A 81 -1.08 -13.36 -36.61
CA PHE A 81 -1.09 -12.42 -37.74
C PHE A 81 0.34 -12.07 -38.25
N PRO A 82 0.50 -11.66 -39.52
CA PRO A 82 1.81 -11.31 -40.10
C PRO A 82 2.63 -10.34 -39.25
N GLY A 83 3.94 -10.59 -39.14
CA GLY A 83 4.87 -9.78 -38.36
C GLY A 83 5.01 -10.15 -36.88
N THR A 84 4.21 -11.09 -36.35
CA THR A 84 4.31 -11.55 -34.93
C THR A 84 5.40 -12.58 -34.68
N GLY A 85 6.14 -13.02 -35.70
CA GLY A 85 7.21 -14.00 -35.56
C GLY A 85 6.69 -15.34 -34.99
N ASN A 86 7.30 -15.76 -33.88
CA ASN A 86 6.92 -16.96 -33.11
C ASN A 86 6.00 -16.67 -31.90
N GLN A 87 5.48 -15.44 -31.75
CA GLN A 87 4.65 -15.09 -30.59
C GLN A 87 3.32 -15.84 -30.60
N VAL A 88 2.97 -16.41 -29.43
CA VAL A 88 1.72 -17.13 -29.17
C VAL A 88 1.16 -16.73 -27.80
N PHE A 89 -0.16 -16.86 -27.63
CA PHE A 89 -0.86 -16.59 -26.37
C PHE A 89 -2.12 -17.46 -26.31
N PRO A 90 -2.64 -17.78 -25.11
CA PRO A 90 -3.84 -18.60 -24.96
C PRO A 90 -5.08 -17.84 -25.45
N MET A 91 -5.77 -18.39 -26.45
CA MET A 91 -6.99 -17.79 -27.02
C MET A 91 -8.21 -17.96 -26.09
N SER A 92 -9.01 -16.91 -25.95
CA SER A 92 -10.35 -17.01 -25.37
C SER A 92 -11.37 -17.28 -26.47
N HIS A 93 -12.15 -18.37 -26.33
CA HIS A 93 -13.22 -18.74 -27.25
C HIS A 93 -14.32 -19.51 -26.49
N GLN A 94 -15.50 -19.67 -27.12
CA GLN A 94 -16.55 -20.55 -26.60
C GLN A 94 -16.06 -22.01 -26.59
N ALA A 95 -16.48 -22.80 -25.61
CA ALA A 95 -16.21 -24.24 -25.59
C ALA A 95 -16.90 -24.94 -26.78
N PHE A 96 -16.19 -25.87 -27.40
CA PHE A 96 -16.72 -26.80 -28.40
C PHE A 96 -16.38 -28.21 -27.91
N GLU A 97 -17.39 -29.07 -27.79
CA GLU A 97 -17.20 -30.41 -27.24
C GLU A 97 -16.21 -31.22 -28.08
N ASP A 98 -15.25 -31.85 -27.39
CA ASP A 98 -14.25 -32.76 -27.96
C ASP A 98 -13.32 -32.17 -29.05
N ILE A 99 -13.34 -30.85 -29.30
CA ILE A 99 -12.48 -30.16 -30.26
C ILE A 99 -11.21 -29.61 -29.60
N VAL A 100 -10.07 -29.95 -30.18
CA VAL A 100 -8.76 -29.37 -29.83
C VAL A 100 -8.53 -28.08 -30.64
N VAL A 101 -8.22 -26.98 -29.95
CA VAL A 101 -7.94 -25.67 -30.55
C VAL A 101 -6.61 -25.15 -30.01
N VAL A 102 -5.66 -24.90 -30.92
CA VAL A 102 -4.32 -24.38 -30.59
C VAL A 102 -3.97 -23.14 -31.40
N MET A 103 -3.17 -22.25 -30.80
CA MET A 103 -2.53 -21.14 -31.49
C MET A 103 -1.07 -21.46 -31.78
N ILE A 104 -0.58 -21.15 -32.99
CA ILE A 104 0.84 -21.19 -33.35
C ILE A 104 1.35 -19.82 -33.83
N GLY A 105 2.66 -19.64 -33.83
CA GLY A 105 3.30 -18.41 -34.34
C GLY A 105 3.04 -18.22 -35.84
N ASN A 106 3.09 -16.97 -36.29
CA ASN A 106 2.86 -16.64 -37.71
C ASN A 106 3.86 -17.33 -38.64
N LEU A 107 5.15 -17.38 -38.28
CA LEU A 107 6.19 -17.99 -39.12
C LEU A 107 5.90 -19.46 -39.41
N ARG A 108 5.58 -20.25 -38.37
CA ARG A 108 5.23 -21.67 -38.52
C ARG A 108 3.91 -21.88 -39.28
N GLY A 109 2.91 -21.04 -39.06
CA GLY A 109 1.67 -21.08 -39.84
C GLY A 109 1.90 -20.85 -41.34
N MET A 110 2.70 -19.84 -41.67
CA MET A 110 3.05 -19.52 -43.06
C MET A 110 3.94 -20.59 -43.71
N GLU A 111 4.87 -21.18 -42.97
CA GLU A 111 5.70 -22.31 -43.42
C GLU A 111 4.82 -23.52 -43.80
N ILE A 112 3.92 -23.94 -42.92
CA ILE A 112 2.96 -25.03 -43.18
C ILE A 112 2.07 -24.69 -44.38
N LEU A 113 1.52 -23.48 -44.42
CA LEU A 113 0.65 -23.04 -45.53
C LEU A 113 1.41 -23.07 -46.87
N HIS A 114 2.66 -22.62 -46.90
CA HIS A 114 3.50 -22.61 -48.10
C HIS A 114 3.82 -24.01 -48.62
N LEU A 115 4.07 -24.97 -47.72
CA LEU A 115 4.25 -26.38 -48.08
C LEU A 115 2.97 -26.96 -48.72
N ILE A 116 1.81 -26.69 -48.12
CA ILE A 116 0.51 -27.16 -48.65
C ILE A 116 0.19 -26.52 -50.01
N GLN A 117 0.49 -25.23 -50.19
CA GLN A 117 0.34 -24.53 -51.48
C GLN A 117 1.26 -25.08 -52.57
N LYS A 118 2.43 -25.63 -52.21
CA LYS A 118 3.33 -26.37 -53.11
C LYS A 118 2.87 -27.81 -53.42
N GLY A 119 1.70 -28.24 -52.91
CA GLY A 119 1.16 -29.59 -53.10
C GLY A 119 1.74 -30.63 -52.15
N VAL A 120 2.45 -30.22 -51.08
CA VAL A 120 2.97 -31.15 -50.07
C VAL A 120 1.88 -31.46 -49.05
N HIS A 121 1.58 -32.74 -48.85
CA HIS A 121 0.69 -33.17 -47.78
C HIS A 121 1.37 -33.04 -46.41
N VAL A 122 0.84 -32.15 -45.56
CA VAL A 122 1.33 -31.95 -44.18
C VAL A 122 0.35 -32.59 -43.20
N THR A 123 0.89 -33.36 -42.26
CA THR A 123 0.15 -33.97 -41.15
C THR A 123 0.72 -33.45 -39.84
N ALA A 124 -0.13 -33.11 -38.88
CA ALA A 124 0.30 -32.74 -37.53
C ALA A 124 -0.29 -33.68 -36.47
N MET A 125 0.43 -33.78 -35.36
CA MET A 125 -0.03 -34.36 -34.11
C MET A 125 0.11 -33.29 -33.02
N ILE A 126 -0.99 -33.03 -32.32
CA ILE A 126 -1.06 -32.06 -31.23
C ILE A 126 -1.10 -32.86 -29.92
N GLU A 127 -0.23 -32.51 -28.98
CA GLU A 127 -0.13 -33.12 -27.65
C GLU A 127 -0.29 -32.07 -26.56
N VAL A 128 -0.75 -32.48 -25.37
CA VAL A 128 -0.91 -31.57 -24.22
C VAL A 128 0.46 -31.27 -23.61
N GLY A 129 0.95 -30.05 -23.83
CA GLY A 129 2.21 -29.57 -23.27
C GLY A 129 2.13 -29.15 -21.79
N ARG A 130 3.24 -28.65 -21.25
CA ARG A 130 3.35 -28.21 -19.85
C ARG A 130 2.58 -26.92 -19.59
N LYS A 131 1.87 -26.85 -18.45
CA LYS A 131 1.17 -25.64 -17.99
C LYS A 131 2.17 -24.57 -17.53
N HIS A 132 2.25 -23.45 -18.25
CA HIS A 132 3.18 -22.36 -17.95
C HIS A 132 2.78 -21.57 -16.68
N ILE A 133 3.08 -22.12 -15.51
CA ILE A 133 2.89 -21.49 -14.18
C ILE A 133 4.03 -20.49 -13.87
N ILE A 134 5.14 -20.58 -14.61
CA ILE A 134 6.44 -19.95 -14.32
C ILE A 134 6.36 -18.43 -14.14
N TRP A 135 5.50 -17.73 -14.88
CA TRP A 135 5.45 -16.27 -14.84
C TRP A 135 4.94 -15.72 -13.50
N MET A 136 3.94 -16.38 -12.88
CA MET A 136 3.45 -15.99 -11.55
C MET A 136 4.46 -16.28 -10.44
N ASN A 137 5.27 -17.34 -10.58
CA ASN A 137 6.27 -17.69 -9.57
C ASN A 137 7.31 -16.58 -9.34
N HIS A 138 7.82 -15.93 -10.39
CA HIS A 138 8.88 -14.94 -10.20
C HIS A 138 8.39 -13.66 -9.46
N TYR A 139 7.18 -13.19 -9.79
CA TYR A 139 6.58 -12.07 -9.06
C TYR A 139 6.18 -12.45 -7.63
N PHE A 140 5.63 -13.66 -7.43
CA PHE A 140 5.27 -14.16 -6.11
C PHE A 140 6.48 -14.32 -5.18
N VAL A 141 7.57 -14.92 -5.67
CA VAL A 141 8.82 -15.09 -4.91
C VAL A 141 9.42 -13.72 -4.55
N SER A 142 9.46 -12.77 -5.48
CA SER A 142 9.93 -11.40 -5.22
C SER A 142 9.09 -10.70 -4.14
N PHE A 143 7.76 -10.80 -4.21
CA PHE A 143 6.85 -10.24 -3.21
C PHE A 143 7.06 -10.85 -1.81
N VAL A 144 7.26 -12.16 -1.71
CA VAL A 144 7.55 -12.84 -0.43
C VAL A 144 8.88 -12.39 0.17
N ILE A 145 9.92 -12.18 -0.65
CA ILE A 145 11.23 -11.68 -0.18
C ILE A 145 11.12 -10.24 0.36
N VAL A 146 10.44 -9.34 -0.36
CA VAL A 146 10.29 -7.93 0.07
C VAL A 146 9.44 -7.81 1.34
N THR A 147 8.35 -8.57 1.45
CA THR A 147 7.47 -8.54 2.63
C THR A 147 8.12 -9.14 3.87
N THR A 148 8.91 -10.22 3.73
CA THR A 148 9.67 -10.78 4.87
C THR A 148 10.79 -9.84 5.32
N ALA A 149 11.52 -9.22 4.39
CA ALA A 149 12.59 -8.27 4.73
C ALA A 149 12.07 -7.04 5.50
N THR A 150 10.93 -6.47 5.08
CA THR A 150 10.32 -5.32 5.78
C THR A 150 9.81 -5.71 7.18
N LEU A 151 9.16 -6.87 7.33
CA LEU A 151 8.72 -7.37 8.64
C LEU A 151 9.90 -7.56 9.62
N VAL A 152 11.00 -8.16 9.17
CA VAL A 152 12.22 -8.33 9.99
C VAL A 152 12.81 -6.98 10.40
N TYR A 153 12.85 -6.00 9.50
CA TYR A 153 13.31 -4.64 9.81
C TYR A 153 12.44 -3.97 10.88
N PHE A 154 11.10 -4.04 10.77
CA PHE A 154 10.19 -3.49 11.77
C PHE A 154 10.34 -4.18 13.13
N ILE A 155 10.43 -5.52 13.16
CA ILE A 155 10.67 -6.28 14.40
C ILE A 155 11.98 -5.83 15.06
N PHE A 156 13.08 -5.74 14.30
CA PHE A 156 14.37 -5.27 14.82
C PHE A 156 14.30 -3.82 15.32
N TYR A 157 13.63 -2.93 14.59
CA TYR A 157 13.40 -1.54 15.01
C TYR A 157 12.64 -1.46 16.34
N HIS A 158 11.55 -2.22 16.49
CA HIS A 158 10.76 -2.26 17.73
C HIS A 158 11.53 -2.89 18.89
N ILE A 159 12.28 -3.97 18.66
CA ILE A 159 13.16 -4.57 19.68
C ILE A 159 14.21 -3.55 20.13
N ARG A 160 14.92 -2.90 19.18
CA ARG A 160 15.92 -1.86 19.49
C ARG A 160 15.31 -0.70 20.27
N ARG A 161 14.13 -0.20 19.86
CA ARG A 161 13.41 0.89 20.55
C ARG A 161 13.04 0.51 21.98
N LEU A 162 12.49 -0.70 22.17
CA LEU A 162 12.15 -1.23 23.50
C LEU A 162 13.39 -1.50 24.36
N TRP A 163 14.49 -1.94 23.76
CA TRP A 163 15.74 -2.21 24.47
C TRP A 163 16.41 -0.92 24.96
N VAL A 164 16.51 0.10 24.10
CA VAL A 164 16.98 1.44 24.47
C VAL A 164 16.09 2.03 25.57
N ALA A 165 14.76 2.02 25.40
CA ALA A 165 13.82 2.52 26.42
C ALA A 165 13.95 1.78 27.77
N ARG A 166 14.18 0.47 27.78
CA ARG A 166 14.40 -0.32 29.01
C ARG A 166 15.74 -0.02 29.67
N ILE A 167 16.81 0.18 28.91
CA ILE A 167 18.12 0.60 29.45
C ILE A 167 18.00 1.98 30.10
N ARG A 168 17.34 2.91 29.40
CA ARG A 168 17.07 4.28 29.83
C ARG A 168 16.31 4.33 31.15
N ASN A 169 15.16 3.65 31.22
CA ASN A 169 14.37 3.52 32.46
C ASN A 169 15.18 2.89 33.60
N ARG A 170 15.98 1.84 33.34
CA ARG A 170 16.86 1.24 34.37
C ARG A 170 17.92 2.21 34.91
N ARG A 171 18.47 3.09 34.08
CA ARG A 171 19.44 4.12 34.51
C ARG A 171 18.76 5.18 35.38
N TRP A 172 17.55 5.62 34.98
CA TRP A 172 16.74 6.57 35.75
C TRP A 172 16.29 6.04 37.12
N GLN A 173 15.85 4.78 37.18
CA GLN A 173 15.47 4.14 38.45
C GLN A 173 16.64 4.11 39.46
N ARG A 174 17.88 3.89 39.00
CA ARG A 174 19.07 3.95 39.88
C ARG A 174 19.34 5.38 40.35
N LEU A 175 19.38 6.35 39.43
CA LEU A 175 19.60 7.75 39.80
C LEU A 175 18.56 8.22 40.85
N THR A 176 17.28 7.88 40.65
CA THR A 176 16.23 8.26 41.62
C THR A 176 16.31 7.52 42.96
N THR A 177 16.84 6.29 43.02
CA THR A 177 17.12 5.64 44.31
C THR A 177 18.30 6.30 45.03
N ASP A 178 19.37 6.63 44.28
CA ASP A 178 20.59 7.23 44.84
C ASP A 178 20.29 8.65 45.37
N LEU A 179 19.51 9.44 44.61
CA LEU A 179 19.00 10.75 45.05
C LEU A 179 18.15 10.65 46.31
N LYS A 180 17.20 9.72 46.38
CA LYS A 180 16.36 9.51 47.58
C LYS A 180 17.19 9.14 48.80
N GLN A 181 18.23 8.31 48.62
CA GLN A 181 19.13 7.92 49.69
C GLN A 181 19.96 9.12 50.19
N ALA A 182 20.51 9.93 49.29
CA ALA A 182 21.28 11.12 49.66
C ALA A 182 20.41 12.20 50.34
N PHE A 183 19.22 12.47 49.81
CA PHE A 183 18.27 13.40 50.46
C PHE A 183 17.77 12.89 51.82
N GLY A 184 17.75 11.57 52.03
CA GLY A 184 17.46 10.95 53.33
C GLY A 184 18.49 11.28 54.43
N GLN A 185 19.68 11.78 54.07
CA GLN A 185 20.72 12.21 55.01
C GLN A 185 20.56 13.67 55.47
N LEU A 186 19.67 14.44 54.84
CA LEU A 186 19.39 15.83 55.24
C LEU A 186 18.74 15.88 56.63
N GLN A 187 19.09 16.89 57.42
CA GLN A 187 18.64 17.01 58.80
C GLN A 187 17.11 17.14 58.88
N ILE A 188 16.48 16.28 59.68
CA ILE A 188 15.05 16.33 60.00
C ILE A 188 14.89 16.79 61.44
N ARG A 189 13.97 17.74 61.66
CA ARG A 189 13.54 18.21 62.99
C ARG A 189 12.03 18.01 63.12
N VAL A 190 11.58 17.57 64.28
CA VAL A 190 10.17 17.64 64.67
C VAL A 190 10.02 18.90 65.52
N LEU A 191 9.12 19.81 65.10
CA LEU A 191 8.88 21.05 65.80
C LEU A 191 8.13 20.82 67.11
N LYS A 192 8.49 21.58 68.16
CA LYS A 192 7.89 21.50 69.49
C LYS A 192 7.09 22.75 69.81
N GLU A 193 6.14 22.59 70.72
CA GLU A 193 5.39 23.70 71.29
C GLU A 193 6.36 24.61 72.08
N GLY A 194 6.55 25.86 71.60
CA GLY A 194 7.56 26.78 72.10
C GLY A 194 8.79 26.98 71.19
N ASP A 195 8.90 26.28 70.05
CA ASP A 195 9.86 26.65 69.00
C ASP A 195 9.43 27.98 68.34
N GLU A 196 10.39 28.86 68.02
CA GLU A 196 10.12 30.20 67.44
C GLU A 196 9.24 30.14 66.16
N GLU A 197 9.47 29.10 65.34
CA GLU A 197 8.75 28.82 64.09
C GLU A 197 7.27 28.48 64.27
N VAL A 198 6.86 28.07 65.48
CA VAL A 198 5.49 27.62 65.82
C VAL A 198 4.65 28.76 66.44
N SER A 199 5.24 29.95 66.56
CA SER A 199 4.56 31.16 67.01
C SER A 199 3.45 31.59 66.04
N PRO A 200 2.36 32.25 66.49
CA PRO A 200 1.38 32.88 65.57
C PRO A 200 1.98 34.00 64.68
N ASN A 201 3.22 34.42 64.97
CA ASN A 201 4.02 35.35 64.15
C ASN A 201 5.21 34.65 63.47
N GLY A 202 5.27 33.31 63.49
CA GLY A 202 6.36 32.51 62.92
C GLY A 202 6.29 32.38 61.40
N ASP A 203 7.34 31.78 60.82
CA ASP A 203 7.45 31.55 59.39
C ASP A 203 6.41 30.51 58.88
N SER A 204 6.19 30.51 57.55
CA SER A 204 5.33 29.53 56.88
C SER A 204 6.12 28.74 55.84
N CYS A 205 5.70 27.50 55.56
CA CYS A 205 6.34 26.70 54.53
C CYS A 205 5.95 27.21 53.14
N VAL A 206 6.86 27.92 52.45
CA VAL A 206 6.62 28.56 51.14
C VAL A 206 6.26 27.59 49.98
N VAL A 207 6.18 26.28 50.22
CA VAL A 207 5.76 25.27 49.24
C VAL A 207 4.27 24.95 49.34
N CYS A 208 3.70 24.94 50.56
CA CYS A 208 2.27 24.71 50.79
C CYS A 208 1.53 25.97 51.33
N PHE A 209 2.29 27.01 51.69
CA PHE A 209 1.82 28.26 52.32
C PHE A 209 1.14 28.08 53.69
N GLU A 210 1.37 26.94 54.37
CA GLU A 210 0.87 26.70 55.73
C GLU A 210 1.87 27.16 56.80
N LEU A 211 1.34 27.74 57.90
CA LEU A 211 2.07 27.97 59.15
C LEU A 211 2.49 26.63 59.79
N TYR A 212 3.66 26.62 60.42
CA TYR A 212 4.15 25.45 61.13
C TYR A 212 3.39 25.20 62.44
N LYS A 213 3.19 23.91 62.76
CA LYS A 213 2.42 23.43 63.91
C LYS A 213 3.30 22.56 64.83
N PRO A 214 2.94 22.41 66.12
CA PRO A 214 3.60 21.42 66.98
C PRO A 214 3.52 20.02 66.38
N ASN A 215 4.62 19.27 66.45
CA ASN A 215 4.83 17.96 65.84
C ASN A 215 4.99 17.93 64.30
N ASP A 216 5.02 19.08 63.61
CA ASP A 216 5.37 19.10 62.19
C ASP A 216 6.80 18.58 61.97
N THR A 217 6.94 17.70 60.97
CA THR A 217 8.23 17.15 60.58
C THR A 217 8.82 17.99 59.46
N VAL A 218 9.78 18.85 59.81
CA VAL A 218 10.49 19.73 58.86
C VAL A 218 11.84 19.14 58.48
N ARG A 219 12.26 19.38 57.24
CA ARG A 219 13.61 19.07 56.74
C ARG A 219 14.38 20.36 56.51
N ILE A 220 15.58 20.41 57.05
CA ILE A 220 16.53 21.51 56.91
C ILE A 220 17.49 21.17 55.77
N LEU A 221 17.60 22.05 54.78
CA LEU A 221 18.49 21.89 53.64
C LEU A 221 19.93 22.31 53.98
N THR A 222 20.91 21.97 53.13
CA THR A 222 22.32 22.41 53.27
C THR A 222 22.47 23.94 53.30
N CYS A 223 21.55 24.67 52.67
CA CYS A 223 21.45 26.13 52.73
C CYS A 223 20.69 26.67 53.97
N LYS A 224 20.43 25.84 54.99
CA LYS A 224 19.75 26.12 56.26
C LYS A 224 18.25 26.49 56.21
N HIS A 225 17.69 26.78 55.04
CA HIS A 225 16.23 26.87 54.87
C HIS A 225 15.54 25.55 55.21
N PHE A 226 14.36 25.63 55.84
CA PHE A 226 13.57 24.48 56.28
C PHE A 226 12.13 24.55 55.77
N PHE A 227 11.54 23.38 55.60
CA PHE A 227 10.25 23.16 54.94
C PHE A 227 9.61 21.90 55.52
N HIS A 228 8.28 21.72 55.42
CA HIS A 228 7.67 20.41 55.69
C HIS A 228 8.31 19.33 54.81
N LYS A 229 8.73 18.21 55.42
CA LYS A 229 9.38 17.09 54.72
C LYS A 229 8.59 16.64 53.49
N ASN A 230 7.27 16.47 53.64
CA ASN A 230 6.41 16.00 52.56
C ASN A 230 6.29 16.99 51.39
N CYS A 231 6.56 18.28 51.62
CA CYS A 231 6.50 19.33 50.60
C CYS A 231 7.85 19.50 49.87
N ILE A 232 8.96 19.42 50.60
CA ILE A 232 10.30 19.63 50.02
C ILE A 232 10.89 18.39 49.36
N ASP A 233 10.56 17.18 49.84
CA ASP A 233 11.10 15.93 49.30
C ASP A 233 10.78 15.73 47.81
N PRO A 234 9.53 15.96 47.31
CA PRO A 234 9.24 15.91 45.87
C PRO A 234 9.96 17.02 45.10
N TRP A 235 10.04 18.23 45.66
CA TRP A 235 10.65 19.39 45.01
C TRP A 235 12.15 19.22 44.75
N ILE A 236 12.91 18.73 45.75
CA ILE A 236 14.35 18.48 45.57
C ILE A 236 14.61 17.30 44.64
N LEU A 237 13.69 16.33 44.55
CA LEU A 237 13.75 15.25 43.56
C LEU A 237 13.49 15.72 42.11
N SER A 238 12.68 16.76 41.88
CA SER A 238 12.40 17.28 40.53
C SER A 238 13.29 18.47 40.12
N HIS A 239 13.72 19.31 41.05
CA HIS A 239 14.45 20.56 40.74
C HIS A 239 15.88 20.62 41.29
N GLY A 240 16.26 19.74 42.23
CA GLY A 240 17.59 19.72 42.84
C GLY A 240 17.97 20.97 43.65
N THR A 241 17.07 21.95 43.79
CA THR A 241 17.38 23.31 44.25
C THR A 241 16.44 23.76 45.38
N CYS A 242 16.92 24.64 46.25
CA CYS A 242 16.12 25.25 47.31
C CYS A 242 15.06 26.22 46.74
N PRO A 243 13.76 26.11 47.11
CA PRO A 243 12.73 27.06 46.70
C PRO A 243 13.04 28.53 47.03
N MET A 244 13.72 28.79 48.15
CA MET A 244 13.98 30.15 48.65
C MET A 244 15.23 30.79 48.04
N CYS A 245 16.38 30.12 48.10
CA CYS A 245 17.66 30.70 47.65
C CYS A 245 18.15 30.20 46.28
N LYS A 246 17.43 29.27 45.63
CA LYS A 246 17.87 28.57 44.41
C LYS A 246 19.20 27.83 44.54
N CYS A 247 19.70 27.65 45.77
CA CYS A 247 20.92 26.92 46.07
C CYS A 247 20.82 25.47 45.58
N ASP A 248 21.83 24.99 44.86
CA ASP A 248 21.92 23.62 44.35
C ASP A 248 22.22 22.64 45.50
N ILE A 249 21.22 21.84 45.84
CA ILE A 249 21.29 20.85 46.93
C ILE A 249 22.00 19.57 46.47
N LEU A 250 21.93 19.23 45.18
CA LEU A 250 22.61 18.06 44.61
C LEU A 250 24.12 18.23 44.68
N LYS A 251 24.61 19.37 44.19
CA LYS A 251 26.02 19.74 44.25
C LYS A 251 26.52 19.87 45.69
N ALA A 252 25.70 20.42 46.59
CA ALA A 252 26.03 20.48 48.02
C ALA A 252 26.10 19.11 48.71
N LEU A 253 25.43 18.09 48.16
CA LEU A 253 25.51 16.69 48.61
C LEU A 253 26.56 15.87 47.84
N GLY A 254 27.36 16.48 46.97
CA GLY A 254 28.40 15.82 46.18
C GLY A 254 27.90 14.98 45.00
N ILE A 255 26.63 15.13 44.61
CA ILE A 255 26.02 14.38 43.51
C ILE A 255 26.26 15.13 42.21
N GLN A 256 27.30 14.72 41.48
CA GLN A 256 27.55 15.20 40.12
C GLN A 256 26.61 14.46 39.16
N VAL A 257 25.64 15.19 38.60
CA VAL A 257 24.86 14.71 37.44
C VAL A 257 25.59 15.19 36.19
N ASP A 258 26.15 14.28 35.40
CA ASP A 258 26.74 14.60 34.10
C ASP A 258 25.61 15.03 33.13
N VAL A 259 25.34 16.34 33.10
CA VAL A 259 24.49 16.99 32.10
C VAL A 259 25.41 17.57 31.04
N GLU A 260 25.37 17.02 29.83
CA GLU A 260 26.08 17.60 28.68
C GLU A 260 25.41 18.93 28.28
N ASP A 261 26.06 20.02 28.70
CA ASP A 261 25.88 21.42 28.31
C ASP A 261 24.50 22.10 28.57
N GLY A 262 24.53 23.23 29.29
CA GLY A 262 23.49 24.26 29.15
C GLY A 262 22.16 24.13 29.92
N THR A 263 22.16 23.89 31.23
CA THR A 263 21.01 24.18 32.14
C THR A 263 19.68 23.42 31.90
N GLU A 264 19.73 22.14 31.54
CA GLU A 264 18.55 21.28 31.73
C GLU A 264 18.34 20.96 33.22
N SER A 265 17.18 21.34 33.77
CA SER A 265 16.81 20.94 35.13
C SER A 265 16.52 19.43 35.18
N LEU A 266 16.56 18.83 36.38
CA LEU A 266 16.26 17.39 36.55
C LEU A 266 14.88 17.03 35.98
N GLN A 267 13.94 17.97 35.99
CA GLN A 267 12.63 17.84 35.36
C GLN A 267 12.66 17.80 33.82
N VAL A 268 13.61 18.47 33.17
CA VAL A 268 13.79 18.39 31.70
C VAL A 268 14.42 17.04 31.32
N LEU A 269 15.42 16.57 32.09
CA LEU A 269 15.92 15.19 31.99
C LEU A 269 14.81 14.15 32.23
N MET A 270 13.85 14.43 33.13
CA MET A 270 12.67 13.57 33.34
C MET A 270 11.64 13.63 32.20
N SER A 271 11.61 14.72 31.42
CA SER A 271 10.59 14.98 30.39
C SER A 271 11.05 14.54 28.99
N ASN A 272 12.28 14.87 28.59
CA ASN A 272 12.90 14.45 27.32
C ASN A 272 13.07 12.90 27.25
N GLU A 273 13.09 12.24 28.41
CA GLU A 273 13.27 10.80 28.53
C GLU A 273 11.95 9.99 28.56
N LEU A 274 10.79 10.65 28.50
CA LEU A 274 9.48 9.99 28.41
C LEU A 274 9.03 9.89 26.93
N PRO A 275 8.67 8.70 26.40
CA PRO A 275 8.08 8.62 25.07
C PRO A 275 6.68 9.26 25.10
N GLY A 276 6.55 10.42 24.46
CA GLY A 276 5.30 11.17 24.44
C GLY A 276 4.13 10.34 23.89
N ASN A 277 3.12 10.14 24.74
CA ASN A 277 1.74 9.89 24.34
C ASN A 277 0.82 10.09 25.55
N LEU A 278 -0.38 10.61 25.28
CA LEU A 278 -1.48 10.89 26.20
C LEU A 278 -1.35 12.15 27.07
N LEU A 279 -1.75 13.28 26.48
CA LEU A 279 -2.64 14.21 27.16
C LEU A 279 -3.73 14.63 26.14
N PRO A 280 -5.03 14.60 26.50
CA PRO A 280 -6.09 15.08 25.61
C PRO A 280 -6.04 16.60 25.52
N SER A 281 -6.32 17.16 24.33
CA SER A 281 -6.58 18.59 24.20
C SER A 281 -7.91 18.95 24.86
N GLU A 282 -7.88 19.81 25.87
CA GLU A 282 -9.06 20.54 26.32
C GLU A 282 -9.27 21.76 25.41
N GLU A 283 -10.23 21.65 24.49
CA GLU A 283 -10.83 22.82 23.82
C GLU A 283 -12.28 22.95 24.26
N GLY A 284 -12.56 23.97 25.07
CA GLY A 284 -13.89 24.56 25.23
C GLY A 284 -13.83 26.02 24.79
N ALA A 285 -14.90 26.65 24.31
CA ALA A 285 -16.27 26.16 24.13
C ALA A 285 -17.08 27.10 23.20
N ASN A 286 -18.35 26.73 22.94
CA ASN A 286 -19.47 27.56 22.44
C ASN A 286 -19.49 27.83 20.91
N ASN A 287 -20.53 27.46 20.16
CA ASN A 287 -21.94 27.86 20.36
C ASN A 287 -22.99 26.82 19.89
N GLU A 288 -24.25 27.07 20.27
CA GLU A 288 -25.42 26.16 20.23
C GLU A 288 -26.06 25.83 18.85
N PRO A 289 -26.98 24.82 18.78
CA PRO A 289 -27.58 24.28 17.56
C PRO A 289 -29.05 24.71 17.32
N PRO A 290 -29.63 24.32 16.17
CA PRO A 290 -31.08 24.09 16.02
C PRO A 290 -31.44 22.59 15.84
N PRO A 291 -32.71 22.19 16.05
CA PRO A 291 -33.09 20.79 16.31
C PRO A 291 -33.57 19.98 15.08
N ALA A 292 -33.81 18.69 15.31
CA ALA A 292 -34.20 17.68 14.32
C ALA A 292 -35.72 17.63 14.01
N ALA A 293 -36.10 17.08 12.84
CA ALA A 293 -36.99 15.90 12.66
C ALA A 293 -37.70 15.82 11.28
N ALA A 294 -38.14 14.60 10.93
CA ALA A 294 -39.02 14.19 9.82
C ALA A 294 -38.46 14.32 8.38
N ARG A 295 -38.50 13.36 7.43
CA ARG A 295 -39.27 12.11 7.12
C ARG A 295 -40.22 12.30 5.93
N SER A 296 -39.98 11.56 4.83
CA SER A 296 -40.91 11.30 3.69
C SER A 296 -41.34 12.54 2.85
N ASP A 297 -41.63 12.47 1.54
CA ASP A 297 -41.79 11.35 0.60
C ASP A 297 -41.46 11.73 -0.86
N LYS A 298 -41.08 10.71 -1.65
CA LYS A 298 -41.48 10.40 -3.05
C LYS A 298 -42.13 11.49 -3.94
N VAL A 299 -41.64 11.65 -5.19
CA VAL A 299 -42.37 11.39 -6.46
C VAL A 299 -41.48 11.60 -7.70
N THR A 300 -41.71 10.76 -8.72
CA THR A 300 -41.06 10.68 -10.04
C THR A 300 -41.99 11.16 -11.17
N HIS A 301 -41.48 11.76 -12.24
CA HIS A 301 -41.86 11.68 -13.69
C HIS A 301 -41.00 12.74 -14.45
N VAL A 302 -40.24 12.53 -15.54
CA VAL A 302 -40.45 11.90 -16.88
C VAL A 302 -40.92 12.90 -17.95
N GLU A 303 -40.05 13.14 -18.96
CA GLU A 303 -40.28 13.56 -20.38
C GLU A 303 -41.10 14.85 -20.66
N GLU A 304 -41.05 15.57 -21.81
CA GLU A 304 -40.53 15.31 -23.18
C GLU A 304 -40.30 16.65 -23.97
N GLU A 305 -39.66 16.57 -25.16
CA GLU A 305 -39.83 17.43 -26.38
C GLU A 305 -39.57 18.97 -26.43
N GLY A 306 -39.11 19.45 -27.61
CA GLY A 306 -39.46 20.80 -28.13
C GLY A 306 -38.34 21.81 -28.53
N HIS A 307 -37.96 21.85 -29.83
CA HIS A 307 -37.38 23.05 -30.53
C HIS A 307 -38.53 23.98 -31.04
N PRO A 308 -38.36 25.17 -31.72
CA PRO A 308 -37.16 25.80 -32.32
C PRO A 308 -37.01 27.38 -32.25
N ALA A 309 -35.84 27.86 -32.70
CA ALA A 309 -35.51 29.08 -33.49
C ALA A 309 -36.20 30.48 -33.34
N SER A 310 -35.38 31.54 -33.13
CA SER A 310 -35.30 32.83 -33.89
C SER A 310 -34.22 33.75 -33.25
N GLN A 311 -33.27 34.37 -33.99
CA GLN A 311 -33.29 35.73 -34.61
C GLN A 311 -33.64 36.87 -33.61
N THR A 312 -32.97 38.04 -33.51
CA THR A 312 -32.00 38.74 -34.41
C THR A 312 -31.30 39.97 -33.73
N HIS A 313 -30.20 40.44 -34.35
CA HIS A 313 -29.70 41.84 -34.47
C HIS A 313 -28.95 42.64 -33.36
N GLY A 314 -27.97 43.44 -33.84
CA GLY A 314 -27.16 44.47 -33.13
C GLY A 314 -25.70 44.48 -33.59
N GLN A 315 -25.34 44.82 -34.84
CA GLN A 315 -25.09 46.19 -35.37
C GLN A 315 -24.01 46.96 -34.56
N SER A 316 -22.71 46.86 -34.84
CA SER A 316 -21.89 47.42 -35.96
C SER A 316 -21.61 48.93 -35.92
N THR A 317 -20.33 49.31 -35.80
CA THR A 317 -19.78 50.63 -36.19
C THR A 317 -18.35 50.49 -36.74
N SER A 318 -17.98 51.34 -37.70
CA SER A 318 -16.75 51.24 -38.50
C SER A 318 -16.20 52.60 -38.93
N VAL A 319 -14.88 52.81 -38.85
CA VAL A 319 -14.08 53.89 -39.48
C VAL A 319 -12.64 53.35 -39.64
N GLY A 320 -11.82 53.60 -40.67
CA GLY A 320 -12.00 54.29 -41.96
C GLY A 320 -10.66 54.88 -42.49
N ALA A 321 -10.30 54.64 -43.76
CA ALA A 321 -9.13 55.14 -44.53
C ALA A 321 -7.71 54.64 -44.12
N GLY A 322 -6.68 54.57 -44.99
CA GLY A 322 -6.57 54.75 -46.45
C GLY A 322 -5.14 55.16 -46.92
N VAL A 323 -4.82 55.02 -48.24
CA VAL A 323 -3.67 55.58 -49.04
C VAL A 323 -2.58 54.60 -49.57
N HIS A 324 -2.14 54.85 -50.82
CA HIS A 324 -1.17 54.20 -51.76
C HIS A 324 -0.39 55.34 -52.53
N PRO A 325 0.46 55.13 -53.58
CA PRO A 325 1.35 54.02 -54.02
C PRO A 325 2.85 54.48 -53.95
N PRO A 326 3.60 54.80 -55.04
CA PRO A 326 4.18 54.04 -56.20
C PRO A 326 5.74 53.89 -56.13
N PRO A 327 6.50 53.44 -57.18
CA PRO A 327 6.15 52.83 -58.47
C PRO A 327 6.60 51.36 -58.66
#